data_AF-A0A0C9ZGZ2-F1
#
_entry.id   AF-A0A0C9ZGZ2-F1
#
_cell.length_a   1.000
_cell.length_b   1.000
_cell.length_c   1.000
_cell.angle_alpha   90.00
_cell.angle_beta   90.00
_cell.angle_gamma   90.00
#
_symmetry.space_group_name_H-M   'P 1'
#
loop_
_entity.id
_entity.type
_entity.pdbx_description
1 polymer ?
#
loop_
_entity_poly.entity_id
_entity_poly.type
_entity_poly.pdbx_seq_one_letter_code
_entity_poly.pdbx_strand_id
1 'polypeptide(L)'
;MPHYDGHFHSDQDATSSGMKHSQSNVLQLGPRKCPHVANNLDPLLHHGHHFGHAVHAFCNVQVLLTNAIVLMSEVEERGLETLTQDKRREYSAFWELLKIVPKLEDHLMSSSKEDMMMIAELIQKGTSGARADDMKSMKAMVIDWITPKGQTLSPHIPRNVKMG
;
A
#
# COMPACT_ATOMS: atom_id res chain seq x y z
N MET A 1 -11.69 21.74 78.69
CA MET A 1 -10.87 20.52 78.56
C MET A 1 -11.74 19.33 78.86
N PRO A 2 -12.15 18.61 77.80
CA PRO A 2 -11.69 17.24 77.66
C PRO A 2 -11.02 16.99 76.30
N HIS A 3 -9.95 16.21 76.35
CA HIS A 3 -9.20 15.65 75.23
C HIS A 3 -10.00 14.49 74.61
N TYR A 4 -10.08 14.45 73.29
CA TYR A 4 -10.26 13.21 72.54
C TYR A 4 -9.36 13.25 71.31
N ASP A 5 -8.33 12.42 71.34
CA ASP A 5 -7.50 12.07 70.20
C ASP A 5 -8.25 11.11 69.28
N GLY A 6 -8.17 11.36 67.99
CA GLY A 6 -8.65 10.49 66.93
C GLY A 6 -7.81 10.70 65.67
N HIS A 7 -6.63 10.07 65.64
CA HIS A 7 -5.83 9.93 64.44
C HIS A 7 -6.55 9.05 63.42
N PHE A 8 -6.70 9.56 62.20
CA PHE A 8 -6.78 8.76 60.98
C PHE A 8 -5.65 9.20 60.04
N HIS A 9 -4.72 8.28 59.77
CA HIS A 9 -3.82 8.34 58.61
C HIS A 9 -4.61 7.92 57.37
N SER A 10 -4.38 8.60 56.24
CA SER A 10 -3.67 8.04 55.06
C SER A 10 -4.02 8.79 53.77
N ASP A 11 -2.98 9.43 53.21
CA ASP A 11 -2.50 9.38 51.83
C ASP A 11 -3.31 9.85 50.61
N GLN A 12 -2.62 10.69 49.82
CA GLN A 12 -2.51 10.69 48.34
C GLN A 12 -3.75 11.12 47.53
N ASP A 13 -3.67 11.85 46.42
CA ASP A 13 -2.53 12.34 45.65
C ASP A 13 -2.96 13.48 44.71
N ALA A 14 -1.96 14.10 44.13
CA ALA A 14 -1.96 15.20 43.17
C ALA A 14 -2.95 15.12 42.00
N THR A 15 -3.45 16.28 41.57
CA THR A 15 -3.72 16.53 40.13
C THR A 15 -3.25 17.93 39.73
N SER A 16 -2.09 18.00 39.08
CA SER A 16 -1.63 19.17 38.35
C SER A 16 -1.02 18.75 37.02
N SER A 17 -1.69 19.20 35.96
CA SER A 17 -1.14 19.65 34.68
C SER A 17 -0.12 18.78 33.93
N GLY A 18 -0.48 18.44 32.69
CA GLY A 18 0.53 18.07 31.70
C GLY A 18 -0.05 17.45 30.44
N MET A 19 -0.43 18.29 29.47
CA MET A 19 -0.58 17.83 28.09
C MET A 19 0.74 17.19 27.62
N LYS A 20 0.69 15.93 27.19
CA LYS A 20 1.70 15.36 26.29
C LYS A 20 1.01 14.66 25.15
N HIS A 21 0.84 15.41 24.07
CA HIS A 21 0.69 14.85 22.74
C HIS A 21 2.00 14.12 22.44
N SER A 22 2.04 12.82 22.68
CA SER A 22 3.16 11.98 22.27
C SER A 22 3.08 11.83 20.76
N GLN A 23 3.67 12.78 20.03
CA GLN A 23 4.10 12.51 18.66
C GLN A 23 5.16 11.43 18.76
N SER A 24 4.76 10.18 18.50
CA SER A 24 5.70 9.09 18.36
C SER A 24 6.61 9.39 17.17
N ASN A 25 7.84 9.81 17.47
CA ASN A 25 8.86 10.00 16.46
C ASN A 25 9.12 8.67 15.74
N VAL A 26 9.28 8.73 14.42
CA VAL A 26 9.62 7.58 13.54
C VAL A 26 10.84 6.80 14.05
N LEU A 27 11.73 7.48 14.78
CA LEU A 27 12.94 6.93 15.39
C LEU A 27 12.71 6.12 16.68
N GLN A 28 11.51 6.17 17.28
CA GLN A 28 11.15 5.43 18.50
C GLN A 28 10.35 4.15 18.20
N LEU A 29 10.09 3.86 16.92
CA LEU A 29 9.51 2.59 16.53
C LEU A 29 10.55 1.49 16.74
N GLY A 30 10.29 0.58 17.69
CA GLY A 30 11.05 -0.67 17.81
C GLY A 30 11.06 -1.43 16.48
N PRO A 31 11.95 -2.43 16.29
CA PRO A 31 12.14 -3.10 15.00
C PRO A 31 10.81 -3.46 14.35
N ARG A 32 10.37 -2.64 13.36
CA ARG A 32 9.26 -3.03 12.49
C ARG A 32 9.74 -4.34 11.88
N LYS A 33 8.96 -5.41 12.03
CA LYS A 33 9.29 -6.75 11.51
C LYS A 33 10.09 -6.59 10.23
N CYS A 34 11.37 -6.92 10.32
CA CYS A 34 12.29 -6.72 9.23
C CYS A 34 11.68 -7.38 7.99
N PRO A 35 11.61 -6.72 6.82
CA PRO A 35 11.10 -7.33 5.60
C PRO A 35 11.82 -8.61 5.23
N HIS A 36 12.93 -8.95 5.89
CA HIS A 36 13.58 -10.26 5.79
C HIS A 36 12.65 -11.47 6.02
N VAL A 37 11.51 -11.34 6.72
CA VAL A 37 10.49 -12.42 6.79
C VAL A 37 9.42 -12.28 5.68
N ALA A 38 9.33 -11.13 5.03
CA ALA A 38 8.57 -10.90 3.79
C ALA A 38 9.39 -11.19 2.52
N ASN A 39 10.69 -11.49 2.64
CA ASN A 39 11.61 -11.76 1.52
C ASN A 39 11.41 -13.13 0.85
N ASN A 40 10.36 -13.89 1.20
CA ASN A 40 9.93 -15.08 0.46
C ASN A 40 8.75 -14.80 -0.50
N LEU A 41 8.35 -13.54 -0.66
CA LEU A 41 7.40 -13.15 -1.71
C LEU A 41 8.16 -13.07 -3.04
N ASP A 42 7.59 -13.70 -4.07
CA ASP A 42 8.07 -13.63 -5.46
C ASP A 42 8.46 -12.17 -5.82
N PRO A 43 9.67 -11.91 -6.36
CA PRO A 43 10.08 -10.55 -6.74
C PRO A 43 9.06 -9.80 -7.59
N LEU A 44 8.32 -10.50 -8.47
CA LEU A 44 7.29 -9.91 -9.31
C LEU A 44 6.10 -9.36 -8.49
N LEU A 45 5.79 -9.95 -7.34
CA LEU A 45 4.78 -9.41 -6.42
C LEU A 45 5.21 -8.05 -5.87
N HIS A 46 6.48 -7.94 -5.46
CA HIS A 46 7.02 -6.69 -4.92
C HIS A 46 7.09 -5.60 -6.00
N HIS A 47 7.56 -5.95 -7.20
CA HIS A 47 7.58 -5.03 -8.33
C HIS A 47 6.17 -4.59 -8.75
N GLY A 48 5.22 -5.52 -8.78
CA GLY A 48 3.81 -5.20 -9.04
C GLY A 48 3.22 -4.26 -7.99
N HIS A 49 3.59 -4.43 -6.72
CA HIS A 49 3.19 -3.52 -5.65
C HIS A 49 3.70 -2.10 -5.91
N HIS A 50 5.00 -1.95 -6.19
CA HIS A 50 5.57 -0.65 -6.53
C HIS A 50 4.92 -0.01 -7.76
N PHE A 51 4.70 -0.80 -8.82
CA PHE A 51 4.01 -0.36 -10.03
C PHE A 51 2.58 0.11 -9.76
N GLY A 52 1.82 -0.64 -8.96
CA GLY A 52 0.47 -0.28 -8.56
C GLY A 52 0.40 1.03 -7.77
N HIS A 53 1.33 1.24 -6.84
CA HIS A 53 1.41 2.47 -6.06
C HIS A 53 1.84 3.69 -6.90
N ALA A 54 2.90 3.54 -7.70
CA ALA A 54 3.58 4.69 -8.31
C ALA A 54 3.09 5.01 -9.73
N VAL A 55 2.54 4.03 -10.45
CA VAL A 55 2.28 4.16 -11.89
C VAL A 55 0.80 3.95 -12.23
N HIS A 56 0.23 2.79 -11.87
CA HIS A 56 -1.13 2.44 -12.32
C HIS A 56 -1.91 1.55 -11.34
N ALA A 57 -2.54 2.16 -10.33
CA ALA A 57 -3.28 1.46 -9.24
C ALA A 57 -4.42 0.53 -9.68
N PHE A 58 -5.11 0.82 -10.78
CA PHE A 58 -6.22 0.02 -11.30
C PHE A 58 -5.86 -0.73 -12.60
N CYS A 59 -4.59 -1.07 -12.79
CA CYS A 59 -4.14 -1.73 -14.00
C CYS A 59 -4.70 -3.16 -14.10
N ASN A 60 -5.22 -3.52 -15.28
CA ASN A 60 -5.38 -4.91 -15.69
C ASN A 60 -4.09 -5.34 -16.40
N VAL A 61 -3.22 -6.03 -15.65
CA VAL A 61 -1.85 -6.34 -16.11
C VAL A 61 -1.87 -7.28 -17.32
N GLN A 62 -2.78 -8.25 -17.38
CA GLN A 62 -2.86 -9.14 -18.54
C GLN A 62 -3.19 -8.38 -19.83
N VAL A 63 -4.17 -7.47 -19.77
CA VAL A 63 -4.54 -6.62 -20.91
C VAL A 63 -3.39 -5.69 -21.28
N LEU A 64 -2.74 -5.07 -20.27
CA LEU A 64 -1.58 -4.21 -20.49
C LEU A 64 -0.47 -4.94 -21.24
N LEU A 65 -0.07 -6.13 -20.78
CA LEU A 65 0.99 -6.90 -21.42
C LEU A 65 0.62 -7.36 -22.83
N THR A 66 -0.61 -7.86 -23.02
CA THR A 66 -1.08 -8.33 -24.32
C THR A 66 -1.11 -7.19 -25.34
N ASN A 67 -1.67 -6.03 -24.95
CA ASN A 67 -1.72 -4.86 -25.82
C ASN A 67 -0.31 -4.33 -26.10
N ALA A 68 0.55 -4.27 -25.08
CA ALA A 68 1.90 -3.74 -25.22
C ALA A 68 2.75 -4.55 -26.20
N ILE A 69 2.63 -5.88 -26.24
CA ILE A 69 3.36 -6.71 -27.21
C ILE A 69 2.97 -6.34 -28.64
N VAL A 70 1.69 -6.14 -28.91
CA VAL A 70 1.22 -5.68 -30.24
C VAL A 70 1.71 -4.26 -30.53
N LEU A 71 1.68 -3.38 -29.53
CA LEU A 71 2.11 -2.00 -29.66
C LEU A 71 3.62 -1.85 -29.87
N MET A 72 4.45 -2.74 -29.32
CA MET A 72 5.91 -2.70 -29.53
C MET A 72 6.24 -2.79 -31.02
N SER A 73 5.62 -3.72 -31.75
CA SER A 73 5.79 -3.82 -33.21
C SER A 73 5.23 -2.61 -33.96
N GLU A 74 4.07 -2.08 -33.56
CA GLU A 74 3.47 -0.87 -34.16
C GLU A 74 4.36 0.37 -33.96
N VAL A 75 4.95 0.53 -32.78
CA VAL A 75 5.85 1.63 -32.43
C VAL A 75 7.18 1.51 -33.19
N GLU A 76 7.72 0.30 -33.33
CA GLU A 76 8.94 0.07 -34.12
C GLU A 76 8.74 0.39 -35.60
N GLU A 77 7.60 0.00 -36.18
CA GLU A 77 7.31 0.22 -37.61
C GLU A 77 6.93 1.67 -37.94
N ARG A 78 6.08 2.30 -37.12
CA ARG A 78 5.42 3.58 -37.45
C ARG A 78 5.73 4.73 -36.50
N GLY A 79 6.41 4.45 -35.39
CA GLY A 79 6.73 5.42 -34.36
C GLY A 79 5.60 5.66 -33.35
N LEU A 80 5.97 6.18 -32.17
CA LEU A 80 5.04 6.41 -31.06
C LEU A 80 3.95 7.46 -31.38
N GLU A 81 4.22 8.40 -32.30
CA GLU A 81 3.34 9.52 -32.62
C GLU A 81 2.06 9.11 -33.34
N THR A 82 2.05 7.94 -34.00
CA THR A 82 0.86 7.43 -34.70
C THR A 82 -0.16 6.81 -33.74
N LEU A 83 0.24 6.54 -32.49
CA LEU A 83 -0.65 5.97 -31.50
C LEU A 83 -1.68 7.01 -31.02
N THR A 84 -2.90 6.54 -30.80
CA THR A 84 -3.93 7.30 -30.08
C THR A 84 -3.46 7.64 -28.67
N GLN A 85 -4.07 8.65 -28.05
CA GLN A 85 -3.70 9.06 -26.70
C GLN A 85 -3.82 7.92 -25.68
N ASP A 86 -4.88 7.10 -25.79
CA ASP A 86 -5.09 5.95 -24.90
C ASP A 86 -4.00 4.89 -25.07
N LYS A 87 -3.68 4.53 -26.32
CA LYS A 87 -2.59 3.60 -26.63
C LYS A 87 -1.24 4.13 -26.12
N ARG A 88 -0.97 5.43 -26.23
CA ARG A 88 0.26 6.03 -25.68
C ARG A 88 0.31 5.96 -24.17
N ARG A 89 -0.81 6.19 -23.48
CA ARG A 89 -0.89 6.08 -22.02
C ARG A 89 -0.64 4.65 -21.57
N GLU A 90 -1.25 3.66 -22.23
CA GLU A 90 -1.02 2.24 -21.94
C GLU A 90 0.43 1.84 -22.22
N TYR A 91 0.97 2.22 -23.37
CA TYR A 91 2.37 1.94 -23.73
C TYR A 91 3.35 2.59 -22.75
N SER A 92 3.08 3.80 -22.28
CA SER A 92 3.89 4.47 -21.26
C SER A 92 3.85 3.72 -19.93
N ALA A 93 2.68 3.26 -19.50
CA ALA A 93 2.57 2.45 -18.29
C ALA A 93 3.33 1.11 -18.42
N PHE A 94 3.26 0.46 -19.58
CA PHE A 94 4.06 -0.73 -19.86
C PHE A 94 5.57 -0.43 -19.80
N TRP A 95 6.00 0.69 -20.39
CA TRP A 95 7.40 1.08 -20.38
C TRP A 95 7.94 1.32 -18.96
N GLU A 96 7.15 1.95 -18.09
CA GLU A 96 7.49 2.08 -16.68
C GLU A 96 7.56 0.72 -15.97
N LEU A 97 6.68 -0.22 -16.31
CA LEU A 97 6.74 -1.59 -15.78
C LEU A 97 8.05 -2.29 -16.16
N LEU A 98 8.52 -2.14 -17.40
CA LEU A 98 9.81 -2.67 -17.85
C LEU A 98 11.00 -2.08 -17.08
N LYS A 99 10.95 -0.79 -16.74
CA LYS A 99 11.98 -0.14 -15.90
C LYS A 99 11.99 -0.68 -14.47
N ILE A 100 10.82 -1.03 -13.93
CA ILE A 100 10.67 -1.53 -12.57
C ILE A 100 11.06 -3.00 -12.46
N VAL A 101 10.79 -3.81 -13.49
CA VAL A 101 11.05 -5.25 -13.51
C VAL A 101 12.21 -5.56 -14.48
N PRO A 102 13.44 -5.77 -13.98
CA PRO A 102 14.58 -6.07 -14.83
C PRO A 102 14.34 -7.32 -15.69
N LYS A 103 14.75 -7.27 -16.97
CA LYS A 103 14.65 -8.37 -17.94
C LYS A 103 13.22 -8.85 -18.24
N LEU A 104 12.20 -8.08 -17.87
CA LEU A 104 10.83 -8.45 -18.14
C LEU A 104 10.55 -8.55 -19.64
N GLU A 105 11.10 -7.63 -20.44
CA GLU A 105 10.92 -7.64 -21.90
C GLU A 105 11.47 -8.93 -22.53
N ASP A 106 12.74 -9.26 -22.28
CA ASP A 106 13.37 -10.49 -22.76
C ASP A 106 12.57 -11.74 -22.36
N HIS A 107 12.05 -11.74 -21.13
CA HIS A 107 11.24 -12.84 -20.63
C HIS A 107 9.92 -12.92 -21.40
N LEU A 108 9.18 -11.82 -21.55
CA LEU A 108 7.91 -11.79 -22.29
C LEU A 108 8.07 -12.23 -23.75
N MET A 109 9.17 -11.88 -24.40
CA MET A 109 9.44 -12.24 -25.79
C MET A 109 9.80 -13.73 -25.98
N SER A 110 10.27 -14.40 -24.92
CA SER A 110 10.68 -15.81 -24.94
C SER A 110 9.72 -16.75 -24.20
N SER A 111 8.78 -16.21 -23.44
CA SER A 111 7.78 -16.95 -22.65
C SER A 111 6.73 -17.64 -23.50
N SER A 112 6.24 -18.78 -23.00
CA SER A 112 4.96 -19.33 -23.45
C SER A 112 3.78 -18.43 -23.01
N LYS A 113 2.59 -18.67 -23.56
CA LYS A 113 1.37 -17.97 -23.14
C LYS A 113 1.06 -18.24 -21.66
N GLU A 114 1.26 -19.47 -21.22
CA GLU A 114 1.04 -19.89 -19.83
C GLU A 114 2.00 -19.16 -18.88
N ASP A 115 3.28 -19.07 -19.22
CA ASP A 115 4.27 -18.33 -18.43
C ASP A 115 3.93 -16.84 -18.36
N MET A 116 3.51 -16.25 -19.48
CA MET A 116 3.06 -14.85 -19.51
C MET A 116 1.85 -14.62 -18.59
N MET A 117 0.88 -15.53 -18.58
CA MET A 117 -0.27 -15.45 -17.68
C MET A 117 0.17 -15.52 -16.21
N MET A 118 1.14 -16.37 -15.88
CA MET A 118 1.69 -16.49 -14.53
C MET A 118 2.43 -15.21 -14.10
N ILE A 119 3.27 -14.64 -14.98
CA ILE A 119 3.96 -13.36 -14.74
C ILE A 119 2.94 -12.26 -14.48
N ALA A 120 1.93 -12.16 -15.35
CA ALA A 120 0.87 -11.17 -15.23
C ALA A 120 0.09 -11.32 -13.92
N GLU A 121 -0.20 -12.56 -13.50
CA GLU A 121 -0.91 -12.85 -12.25
C GLU A 121 -0.10 -12.38 -11.01
N LEU A 122 1.21 -12.63 -10.99
CA LEU A 122 2.08 -12.20 -9.90
C LEU A 122 2.16 -10.68 -9.80
N ILE A 123 2.35 -9.99 -10.93
CA ILE A 123 2.36 -8.52 -10.95
C ILE A 123 0.99 -7.97 -10.54
N GLN A 124 -0.11 -8.55 -11.04
CA GLN A 124 -1.48 -8.15 -10.69
C GLN A 124 -1.79 -8.32 -9.20
N LYS A 125 -1.31 -9.40 -8.58
CA LYS A 125 -1.41 -9.62 -7.13
C LYS A 125 -0.68 -8.51 -6.36
N GLY A 126 0.52 -8.13 -6.81
CA GLY A 126 1.26 -6.99 -6.28
C GLY A 126 0.47 -5.68 -6.36
N THR A 127 -0.01 -5.32 -7.56
CA THR A 127 -0.81 -4.10 -7.80
C THR A 127 -2.08 -4.07 -6.94
N SER A 128 -2.74 -5.22 -6.81
CA SER A 128 -3.94 -5.35 -5.98
C SER A 128 -3.62 -5.17 -4.49
N GLY A 129 -2.47 -5.66 -4.04
CA GLY A 129 -1.95 -5.47 -2.68
C GLY A 129 -1.68 -4.00 -2.37
N ALA A 130 -0.99 -3.29 -3.26
CA ALA A 130 -0.73 -1.85 -3.15
C ALA A 130 -2.02 -1.05 -2.96
N ARG A 131 -3.00 -1.28 -3.83
CA ARG A 131 -4.32 -0.64 -3.73
C ARG A 131 -5.04 -0.99 -2.41
N ALA A 132 -4.93 -2.22 -1.94
CA ALA A 132 -5.54 -2.64 -0.68
C ALA A 132 -4.90 -1.93 0.51
N ASP A 133 -3.57 -1.74 0.49
CA ASP A 133 -2.82 -1.00 1.51
C ASP A 133 -3.22 0.48 1.53
N ASP A 134 -3.32 1.12 0.35
CA ASP A 134 -3.81 2.50 0.22
C ASP A 134 -5.20 2.68 0.83
N MET A 135 -6.13 1.80 0.45
CA MET A 135 -7.51 1.84 0.95
C MET A 135 -7.57 1.65 2.47
N LYS A 136 -6.75 0.74 3.00
CA LYS A 136 -6.64 0.47 4.43
C LYS A 136 -6.10 1.69 5.18
N SER A 137 -5.05 2.30 4.66
CA SER A 137 -4.44 3.50 5.23
C SER A 137 -5.40 4.68 5.22
N MET A 138 -6.02 4.95 4.05
CA MET A 138 -6.99 6.03 3.88
C MET A 138 -8.21 5.85 4.80
N LYS A 139 -8.75 4.63 4.90
CA LYS A 139 -9.88 4.33 5.80
C LYS A 139 -9.51 4.61 7.26
N ALA A 140 -8.32 4.22 7.70
CA ALA A 140 -7.88 4.49 9.06
C ALA A 140 -7.77 6.00 9.32
N MET A 141 -7.16 6.75 8.40
CA MET A 141 -7.04 8.21 8.50
C MET A 141 -8.40 8.92 8.52
N VAL A 142 -9.33 8.51 7.68
CA VAL A 142 -10.69 9.07 7.65
C VAL A 142 -11.39 8.82 8.97
N ILE A 143 -11.32 7.59 9.50
CA ILE A 143 -11.90 7.25 10.81
C ILE A 143 -11.29 8.13 11.91
N ASP A 144 -9.97 8.28 11.95
CA ASP A 144 -9.28 9.15 12.93
C ASP A 144 -9.74 10.61 12.81
N TRP A 145 -9.92 11.11 11.59
CA TRP A 145 -10.33 12.49 11.34
C TRP A 145 -11.78 12.77 11.80
N ILE A 146 -12.70 11.83 11.59
CA ILE A 146 -14.11 12.01 11.97
C ILE A 146 -14.40 11.64 13.43
N THR A 147 -13.51 10.92 14.10
CA THR A 147 -13.69 10.50 15.51
C THR A 147 -13.47 11.70 16.45
N PRO A 148 -14.45 12.12 17.26
CA PRO A 148 -14.24 13.19 18.25
C PRO A 148 -13.16 12.79 19.27
N LYS A 149 -12.35 13.77 19.71
CA LYS A 149 -11.25 13.51 20.65
C LYS A 149 -11.75 12.86 21.93
N GLY A 150 -11.18 11.71 22.28
CA GLY A 150 -11.52 10.96 23.49
C GLY A 150 -12.86 10.20 23.40
N GLN A 151 -13.48 10.12 22.22
CA GLN A 151 -14.73 9.39 22.01
C GLN A 151 -14.57 8.28 20.96
N THR A 152 -15.60 7.45 20.84
CA THR A 152 -15.73 6.43 19.79
C THR A 152 -16.81 6.87 18.81
N LEU A 153 -16.65 6.56 17.52
CA LEU A 153 -17.71 6.80 16.53
C LEU A 153 -18.96 5.97 16.82
N SER A 154 -20.12 6.61 16.69
CA SER A 154 -21.42 5.96 16.77
C SER A 154 -22.22 6.21 15.49
N PRO A 155 -22.59 5.17 14.73
CA PRO A 155 -22.26 3.76 14.94
C PRO A 155 -20.76 3.46 14.73
N HIS A 156 -20.26 2.40 15.38
CA HIS A 156 -18.84 2.02 15.30
C HIS A 156 -18.46 1.53 13.90
N ILE A 157 -17.43 2.14 13.32
CA ILE A 157 -16.84 1.72 12.05
C ILE A 157 -15.53 0.97 12.33
N PRO A 158 -15.45 -0.35 12.06
CA PRO A 158 -14.22 -1.10 12.28
C PRO A 158 -13.13 -0.69 11.28
N ARG A 159 -11.92 -0.40 11.79
CA ARG A 159 -10.79 0.10 10.98
C ARG A 159 -10.31 -0.92 9.94
N ASN A 160 -10.04 -2.16 10.36
CA ASN A 160 -9.35 -3.17 9.55
C ASN A 160 -10.01 -4.57 9.63
N VAL A 161 -11.28 -4.68 9.28
CA VAL A 161 -11.92 -5.99 9.06
C VAL A 161 -12.10 -6.22 7.57
N LYS A 162 -11.55 -7.32 7.07
CA LYS A 162 -11.91 -7.83 5.75
C LYS A 162 -13.27 -8.51 5.94
N MET A 163 -14.34 -7.95 5.36
CA MET A 163 -15.61 -8.68 5.31
C MET A 163 -15.37 -9.89 4.41
N GLY A 164 -15.61 -11.07 4.97
CA GLY A 164 -15.47 -12.35 4.26
C GLY A 164 -16.52 -12.52 3.18
#